data_AF-A0A938AQB2-F1
#
_entry.id   AF-A0A938AQB2-F1
#
_cell.length_a   1.000
_cell.length_b   1.000
_cell.length_c   1.000
_cell.angle_alpha   90.00
_cell.angle_beta   90.00
_cell.angle_gamma   90.00
#
_symmetry.space_group_name_H-M   'P 1'
#
loop_
_entity.id
_entity.type
_entity.pdbx_description
1 polymer ?
#
loop_
_entity_poly.entity_id
_entity_poly.type
_entity_poly.pdbx_seq_one_letter_code
_entity_poly.pdbx_strand_id
1 'polypeptide(L)' 'MVFDGQTVQGKICLHALYSFLPKVFAMRYGADFPWLKDKDVAAHACPDAKNPVVFEIRRVR' A
#
# COMPACT_ATOMS: atom_id res chain seq x y z
N MET A 1 -3.68 -8.87 2.13
CA MET A 1 -4.78 -8.22 1.38
C MET A 1 -4.34 -8.08 -0.07
N VAL A 2 -5.25 -8.27 -1.03
CA VAL A 2 -4.96 -8.21 -2.46
C VAL A 2 -5.85 -7.14 -3.11
N PHE A 3 -5.27 -6.33 -4.00
CA PHE A 3 -5.99 -5.39 -4.87
C PHE A 3 -5.83 -5.83 -6.32
N ASP A 4 -6.92 -6.25 -6.94
CA ASP A 4 -6.94 -6.66 -8.35
C ASP A 4 -7.32 -5.51 -9.29
N GLY A 5 -7.57 -4.31 -8.75
CA GLY A 5 -8.00 -3.11 -9.48
C GLY A 5 -9.51 -2.90 -9.52
N GLN A 6 -10.31 -3.86 -9.08
CA GLN A 6 -11.77 -3.79 -8.99
C GLN A 6 -12.27 -4.11 -7.58
N THR A 7 -11.62 -5.05 -6.90
CA THR A 7 -11.97 -5.54 -5.58
C THR A 7 -10.78 -5.48 -4.62
N VAL A 8 -11.11 -5.48 -3.33
CA VAL A 8 -10.15 -5.54 -2.23
C VAL A 8 -10.50 -6.77 -1.39
N GLN A 9 -9.56 -7.70 -1.26
CA GLN A 9 -9.77 -8.92 -0.48
C GLN A 9 -8.80 -9.01 0.69
N GLY A 10 -9.31 -9.20 1.90
CA GLY A 10 -8.53 -9.42 3.11
C GLY A 10 -9.06 -8.66 4.33
N LYS A 11 -8.36 -8.82 5.46
CA LYS A 11 -8.66 -8.12 6.70
C LYS A 11 -7.72 -6.93 6.84
N ILE A 12 -8.27 -5.72 6.85
CA ILE A 12 -7.54 -4.46 7.01
C ILE A 12 -8.46 -3.45 7.71
N CYS A 13 -7.89 -2.57 8.54
CA CYS A 13 -8.60 -1.40 9.04
C CYS A 13 -8.89 -0.42 7.88
N LEU A 14 -10.09 0.15 7.84
CA LEU A 14 -10.50 1.11 6.80
C LEU A 14 -9.63 2.38 6.78
N HIS A 15 -9.16 2.84 7.94
CA HIS A 15 -8.31 4.03 8.02
C HIS A 15 -6.92 3.77 7.40
N ALA A 16 -6.33 2.61 7.71
CA ALA A 16 -5.09 2.17 7.09
C ALA A 16 -5.26 1.99 5.57
N LEU A 17 -6.34 1.30 5.16
CA LEU A 17 -6.69 1.13 3.75
C LEU A 17 -6.73 2.46 2.99
N TYR A 18 -7.51 3.41 3.48
CA TYR A 18 -7.66 4.71 2.85
C TYR A 18 -6.33 5.48 2.75
N SER A 19 -5.46 5.38 3.78
CA SER A 19 -4.18 6.08 3.81
C SER A 19 -3.16 5.61 2.76
N PHE A 20 -3.07 4.30 2.51
CA PHE A 20 -2.11 3.77 1.54
C PHE A 20 -2.71 3.47 0.16
N LEU A 21 -4.03 3.52 -0.01
CA LEU A 21 -4.68 3.25 -1.29
C LEU A 21 -4.13 4.11 -2.44
N PRO A 22 -3.82 5.41 -2.27
CA PRO A 22 -3.19 6.20 -3.32
C PRO A 22 -1.83 5.64 -3.76
N LYS A 23 -1.04 5.11 -2.82
CA LYS A 23 0.25 4.48 -3.11
C LYS A 23 0.06 3.16 -3.86
N VAL A 24 -0.90 2.33 -3.44
CA VAL A 24 -1.26 1.09 -4.15
C VAL A 24 -1.71 1.39 -5.58
N PHE A 25 -2.55 2.40 -5.77
CA PHE A 25 -3.05 2.81 -7.08
C PHE A 25 -1.90 3.31 -7.97
N ALA A 26 -1.07 4.23 -7.47
CA ALA A 26 0.09 4.74 -8.20
C ALA A 26 1.03 3.60 -8.61
N MET A 27 1.36 2.70 -7.67
CA MET A 27 2.15 1.52 -7.98
C MET A 27 1.45 0.71 -9.08
N ARG A 28 0.20 0.28 -8.92
CA ARG A 28 -0.50 -0.51 -9.95
C ARG A 28 -0.35 0.03 -11.38
N TYR A 29 -0.42 1.35 -11.58
CA TYR A 29 -0.29 2.01 -12.88
C TYR A 29 1.14 2.36 -13.32
N GLY A 30 2.15 1.79 -12.66
CA GLY A 30 3.54 1.87 -13.10
C GLY A 30 4.34 3.02 -12.50
N ALA A 31 3.85 3.69 -11.45
CA ALA A 31 4.64 4.71 -10.78
C ALA A 31 5.87 4.10 -10.08
N ASP A 32 7.04 4.66 -10.37
CA ASP A 32 8.30 4.31 -9.72
C ASP A 32 8.73 5.48 -8.82
N PHE A 33 8.80 5.22 -7.52
CA PHE A 33 9.17 6.24 -6.54
C PHE A 33 10.68 6.26 -6.34
N PRO A 34 11.36 7.42 -6.47
CA PRO A 34 12.83 7.50 -6.50
C PRO A 34 13.52 7.13 -5.18
N TRP A 35 12.78 7.13 -4.07
CA TRP A 35 13.29 6.77 -2.74
C TRP A 35 13.15 5.28 -2.38
N LEU A 36 12.55 4.46 -3.25
CA LEU A 36 12.44 3.02 -3.01
C LEU A 36 13.71 2.28 -3.42
N LYS A 37 14.14 1.31 -2.61
CA LYS A 37 15.25 0.40 -2.96
C LYS A 37 14.82 -0.64 -4.00
N ASP A 38 13.55 -1.04 -3.96
CA ASP A 38 12.90 -1.92 -4.92
C ASP A 38 11.61 -1.24 -5.37
N LYS A 39 11.48 -0.98 -6.68
CA LYS A 39 10.31 -0.32 -7.27
C LYS A 39 9.00 -1.10 -7.07
N ASP A 40 9.10 -2.40 -6.80
CA ASP A 40 7.97 -3.30 -6.60
C ASP A 40 7.59 -3.42 -5.11
N VAL A 41 8.34 -2.80 -4.18
CA VAL A 41 8.13 -2.88 -2.71
C VAL A 41 8.17 -1.51 -2.04
N ALA A 42 7.09 -1.14 -1.36
CA ALA A 42 6.99 0.12 -0.62
C ALA A 42 6.48 -0.08 0.81
N ALA A 43 7.05 0.64 1.77
CA ALA A 43 6.52 0.70 3.13
C ALA A 43 5.47 1.82 3.27
N HIS A 44 4.44 1.62 4.09
CA HIS A 44 3.49 2.66 4.47
C HIS A 44 3.05 2.49 5.93
N ALA A 45 3.18 3.54 6.73
CA ALA A 45 2.73 3.55 8.12
C ALA A 45 1.24 3.92 8.20
N CYS A 46 0.49 3.21 9.04
CA CYS A 46 -0.86 3.60 9.42
C CYS A 46 -0.85 5.05 9.97
N PRO A 47 -1.86 5.88 9.64
CA PRO A 47 -1.99 7.24 10.18
C PRO A 47 -2.33 7.29 11.68
N ASP A 48 -2.43 6.14 12.36
CA ASP A 48 -2.52 6.09 13.83
C ASP A 48 -1.18 6.53 14.44
N ALA A 49 -1.15 7.75 14.98
CA ALA A 49 0.03 8.32 15.63
C ALA A 49 0.46 7.58 16.91
N LYS A 50 -0.46 6.89 17.58
CA LYS A 50 -0.17 6.19 18.84
C LYS A 50 0.35 4.79 18.60
N ASN A 51 -0.17 4.08 17.59
CA ASN A 51 0.25 2.71 17.26
C ASN A 51 0.38 2.52 15.73
N PRO A 52 1.43 3.08 15.10
CA PRO A 52 1.59 2.99 13.66
C PRO A 52 2.00 1.58 13.25
N VAL A 53 1.05 0.80 12.72
CA VAL A 53 1.36 -0.43 12.00
C VAL A 53 2.02 -0.06 10.67
N VAL A 54 3.21 -0.58 10.40
CA VAL A 54 3.91 -0.37 9.13
C VAL A 54 3.63 -1.55 8.21
N PHE A 55 3.01 -1.27 7.06
CA PHE A 55 2.67 -2.26 6.05
C PHE A 55 3.72 -2.30 4.94
N GLU A 56 4.05 -3.51 4.48
CA GLU A 56 4.70 -3.71 3.20
C GLU A 56 3.64 -3.79 2.10
N ILE A 57 3.81 -3.00 1.05
CA ILE A 57 3.00 -3.00 -0.17
C ILE A 57 3.89 -3.55 -1.28
N ARG A 58 3.45 -4.63 -1.92
CA ARG A 58 4.20 -5.32 -2.96
C ARG A 58 3.35 -5.51 -4.20
N ARG A 59 3.92 -5.26 -5.39
CA ARG A 59 3.28 -5.63 -6.66
C ARG A 59 3.29 -7.14 -6.81
N VAL A 60 2.12 -7.72 -7.05
CA VAL A 60 1.97 -9.14 -7.40
C VAL A 60 1.96 -9.24 -8.93
N ARG A 61 2.71 -10.19 -9.49
CA ARG A 61 2.76 -10.48 -10.93
C ARG A 61 1.91 -11.71 -11.23
#